data_AF-A0A517PUP9-F1
#
_entry.id   AF-A0A517PUP9-F1
#
_cell.length_a   1.000
_cell.length_b   1.000
_cell.length_c   1.000
_cell.angle_alpha   90.00
_cell.angle_beta   90.00
_cell.angle_gamma   90.00
#
_symmetry.space_group_name_H-M   'P 1'
#
loop_
_entity.id
_entity.type
_entity.pdbx_description
1 polymer ?
#
loop_
_entity_poly.entity_id
_entity_poly.type
_entity_poly.pdbx_seq_one_letter_code
_entity_poly.pdbx_strand_id
1 'polypeptide(L)'
;MSGPDEPQWELLPDRPEEFFGLEGDYDVLDLKRKYNSFIRKFKPEKFPEEFQKIRAAFESLNDALRYGEPLPSSQHLQFDWSSDTEQSDSELQTELTGSPAADPLYNSASEATDKGQKTGLLERLKDEPIDVLYAELKQQTSKSPYDYYALAVFADLLPETKGHFAGWILEGLKVHQEEPGLFELLKQYFSQEIPLKELASLLLKTSRIVNSDRFYYLTEKGWDRLIRNAPFKIFRKTLSSCEANLRDHRVDNLLVFYLHILKPAIWKASQKWIDQIFAEVDSHYDELPYWLEREYYLLDLLRQYREQRDTFIQESAIRETIDRAIRNYSVLPESEADLAFLECQLLLISYEDDLLTEFPKLDKQLLNLRILWELIADDVYERVEVYVEYSESEQRDSQIQKLADQLFHENYGRRYQNITEMTSTTYVLLFLASIISIIYLIFRMFSSFWSSLLYIGLIVLTNFIFFILAALSSNWLRDRYYRAGWRFEIMRFFQTCWLPLDEVAEGLEALNGTKKDDIEYEELDEIANLMRLDPGLFIYVTAQRLLHASH
;
A
#
# COMPACT_ATOMS: atom_id res chain seq x y z
N MET A 1 24.91 -11.75 -26.96
CA MET A 1 23.68 -12.49 -26.61
C MET A 1 24.05 -13.40 -25.46
N SER A 2 23.92 -12.90 -24.24
CA SER A 2 24.16 -13.62 -22.99
C SER A 2 22.79 -14.06 -22.47
N GLY A 3 22.67 -15.30 -21.98
CA GLY A 3 21.42 -15.80 -21.41
C GLY A 3 20.97 -14.95 -20.21
N PRO A 4 19.71 -15.11 -19.74
CA PRO A 4 19.32 -14.47 -18.49
C PRO A 4 20.19 -15.05 -17.38
N ASP A 5 20.99 -14.20 -16.74
CA ASP A 5 21.86 -14.59 -15.64
C ASP A 5 21.08 -15.45 -14.63
N GLU A 6 21.59 -16.65 -14.40
CA GLU A 6 21.05 -17.56 -13.39
C GLU A 6 21.14 -16.85 -12.02
N PRO A 7 20.07 -16.83 -11.20
CA PRO A 7 20.11 -16.16 -9.92
C PRO A 7 21.28 -16.64 -9.06
N GLN A 8 21.99 -15.72 -8.43
CA GLN A 8 23.07 -16.06 -7.51
C GLN A 8 22.48 -16.53 -6.18
N TRP A 9 21.95 -17.76 -6.16
CA TRP A 9 21.32 -18.37 -4.98
C TRP A 9 22.24 -18.45 -3.76
N GLU A 10 23.55 -18.43 -3.97
CA GLU A 10 24.58 -18.38 -2.94
C GLU A 10 24.54 -17.08 -2.12
N LEU A 11 23.92 -16.02 -2.64
CA LEU A 11 23.71 -14.77 -1.92
C LEU A 11 22.56 -14.84 -0.90
N LEU A 12 21.67 -15.84 -0.98
CA LEU A 12 20.60 -16.01 0.00
C LEU A 12 21.02 -17.02 1.07
N PRO A 13 20.81 -16.72 2.37
CA PRO A 13 20.11 -15.57 2.94
C PRO A 13 21.01 -14.35 3.25
N ASP A 14 22.31 -14.39 2.91
CA ASP A 14 23.33 -13.46 3.45
C ASP A 14 23.23 -12.03 2.97
N ARG A 15 22.94 -11.88 1.68
CA ARG A 15 22.95 -10.61 0.96
C ARG A 15 21.71 -10.53 0.07
N PRO A 16 20.54 -10.39 0.69
CA PRO A 16 19.29 -10.39 -0.07
C PRO A 16 19.19 -9.14 -0.95
N GLU A 17 19.83 -8.02 -0.59
CA GLU A 17 19.94 -6.81 -1.44
C GLU A 17 20.67 -7.11 -2.76
N GLU A 18 21.87 -7.71 -2.66
CA GLU A 18 22.67 -8.10 -3.82
C GLU A 18 21.95 -9.18 -4.66
N PHE A 19 21.22 -10.11 -4.01
CA PHE A 19 20.40 -11.11 -4.72
C PHE A 19 19.31 -10.48 -5.58
N PHE A 20 18.63 -9.44 -5.07
CA PHE A 20 17.64 -8.68 -5.83
C PHE A 20 18.28 -7.64 -6.77
N GLY A 21 19.60 -7.45 -6.71
CA GLY A 21 20.33 -6.44 -7.47
C GLY A 21 19.92 -5.03 -7.10
N LEU A 22 19.71 -4.78 -5.80
CA LEU A 22 19.40 -3.49 -5.21
C LEU A 22 20.73 -2.84 -4.78
N GLU A 23 21.05 -1.66 -5.33
CA GLU A 23 22.26 -0.90 -5.02
C GLU A 23 21.90 0.54 -4.66
N GLY A 24 22.50 1.10 -3.60
CA GLY A 24 22.30 2.50 -3.18
C GLY A 24 21.08 2.70 -2.26
N ASP A 25 20.50 3.90 -2.27
CA ASP A 25 19.24 4.21 -1.59
C ASP A 25 18.08 3.66 -2.44
N TYR A 26 17.49 2.56 -2.01
CA TYR A 26 16.33 1.93 -2.65
C TYR A 26 15.14 1.92 -1.69
N ASP A 27 13.93 1.96 -2.24
CA ASP A 27 12.71 1.98 -1.44
C ASP A 27 12.00 0.61 -1.41
N VAL A 28 10.91 0.54 -0.65
CA VAL A 28 10.05 -0.65 -0.55
C VAL A 28 9.48 -1.04 -1.94
N LEU A 29 9.31 -0.08 -2.84
CA LEU A 29 8.74 -0.30 -4.17
C LEU A 29 9.74 -0.98 -5.10
N ASP A 30 11.00 -0.56 -5.09
CA ASP A 30 12.09 -1.16 -5.84
C ASP A 30 12.31 -2.62 -5.46
N LEU A 31 12.29 -2.90 -4.15
CA LEU A 31 12.34 -4.27 -3.62
C LEU A 31 11.17 -5.13 -4.13
N LYS A 32 9.94 -4.59 -4.06
CA LYS A 32 8.73 -5.30 -4.52
C LYS A 32 8.78 -5.62 -6.02
N ARG A 33 9.25 -4.69 -6.86
CA ARG A 33 9.42 -4.93 -8.32
C ARG A 33 10.35 -6.11 -8.56
N LYS A 34 11.53 -6.09 -7.95
CA LYS A 34 12.50 -7.19 -8.09
C LYS A 34 11.90 -8.52 -7.64
N TYR A 35 11.28 -8.58 -6.47
CA TYR A 35 10.62 -9.77 -5.96
C TYR A 35 9.60 -10.39 -6.94
N ASN A 36 8.74 -9.56 -7.52
CA ASN A 36 7.71 -10.04 -8.45
C ASN A 36 8.29 -10.55 -9.77
N SER A 37 9.36 -9.94 -10.28
CA SER A 37 10.11 -10.46 -11.42
C SER A 37 10.67 -11.87 -11.18
N PHE A 38 11.09 -12.16 -9.94
CA PHE A 38 11.59 -13.47 -9.52
C PHE A 38 10.46 -14.49 -9.37
N ILE A 39 9.32 -14.13 -8.76
CA ILE A 39 8.17 -15.03 -8.62
C ILE A 39 7.57 -15.45 -9.95
N ARG A 40 7.55 -14.57 -10.95
CA ARG A 40 7.11 -14.90 -12.31
C ARG A 40 7.94 -16.03 -12.93
N LYS A 41 9.25 -16.04 -12.66
CA LYS A 41 10.19 -17.09 -13.11
C LYS A 41 10.09 -18.35 -12.25
N PHE A 42 10.07 -18.20 -10.92
CA PHE A 42 10.06 -19.26 -9.92
C PHE A 42 8.66 -19.48 -9.35
N LYS A 43 7.75 -20.02 -10.19
CA LYS A 43 6.38 -20.30 -9.76
C LYS A 43 6.33 -21.37 -8.66
N PRO A 44 5.46 -21.21 -7.64
CA PRO A 44 5.40 -22.12 -6.49
C PRO A 44 5.05 -23.57 -6.87
N GLU A 45 4.32 -23.77 -7.97
CA GLU A 45 3.98 -25.11 -8.48
C GLU A 45 5.18 -25.87 -9.08
N LYS A 46 6.18 -25.14 -9.59
CA LYS A 46 7.35 -25.70 -10.29
C LYS A 46 8.62 -25.66 -9.46
N PHE A 47 8.76 -24.66 -8.59
CA PHE A 47 9.97 -24.36 -7.82
C PHE A 47 9.59 -23.95 -6.37
N PRO A 48 9.07 -24.89 -5.56
CA PRO A 48 8.54 -24.56 -4.24
C PRO A 48 9.62 -24.12 -3.25
N GLU A 49 10.82 -24.71 -3.28
CA GLU A 49 11.90 -24.39 -2.35
C GLU A 49 12.53 -23.03 -2.68
N GLU A 50 12.77 -22.76 -3.96
CA GLU A 50 13.28 -21.50 -4.48
C GLU A 50 12.31 -20.35 -4.20
N PHE A 51 11.01 -20.59 -4.41
CA PHE A 51 9.95 -19.63 -4.09
C PHE A 51 9.95 -19.28 -2.59
N GLN A 52 10.09 -20.27 -1.71
CA GLN A 52 10.17 -20.03 -0.27
C GLN A 52 11.39 -19.18 0.11
N LYS A 53 12.56 -19.45 -0.50
CA LYS A 53 13.78 -18.65 -0.27
C LYS A 53 13.63 -17.20 -0.72
N ILE A 54 13.10 -16.99 -1.94
CA ILE A 54 12.83 -15.66 -2.49
C ILE A 54 11.85 -14.90 -1.58
N ARG A 55 10.78 -15.57 -1.15
CA ARG A 55 9.76 -14.99 -0.27
C ARG A 55 10.31 -14.63 1.10
N ALA A 56 11.10 -15.51 1.71
CA ALA A 56 11.72 -15.23 3.01
C ALA A 56 12.69 -14.02 2.92
N ALA A 57 13.48 -13.94 1.85
CA ALA A 57 14.39 -12.83 1.61
C ALA A 57 13.65 -11.50 1.42
N PHE A 58 12.58 -11.51 0.61
CA PHE A 58 11.72 -10.36 0.40
C PHE A 58 11.03 -9.90 1.68
N GLU A 59 10.41 -10.82 2.44
CA GLU A 59 9.73 -10.49 3.70
C GLU A 59 10.71 -9.87 4.71
N SER A 60 11.93 -10.41 4.81
CA SER A 60 12.98 -9.85 5.68
C SER A 60 13.38 -8.42 5.28
N LEU A 61 13.63 -8.18 4.00
CA LEU A 61 14.00 -6.86 3.47
C LEU A 61 12.87 -5.84 3.63
N ASN A 62 11.65 -6.25 3.30
CA ASN A 62 10.48 -5.38 3.39
C ASN A 62 10.18 -5.00 4.85
N ASP A 63 10.29 -5.94 5.79
CA ASP A 63 10.12 -5.65 7.20
C ASP A 63 11.26 -4.75 7.71
N ALA A 64 12.52 -4.96 7.30
CA ALA A 64 13.65 -4.10 7.68
C ALA A 64 13.49 -2.65 7.18
N LEU A 65 13.12 -2.47 5.90
CA LEU A 65 12.89 -1.14 5.31
C LEU A 65 11.74 -0.39 5.98
N ARG A 66 10.65 -1.07 6.34
CA ARG A 66 9.48 -0.42 6.95
C ARG A 66 9.78 0.15 8.33
N TYR A 67 10.61 -0.53 9.13
CA TYR A 67 11.00 -0.12 10.47
C TYR A 67 12.33 0.63 10.52
N GLY A 68 13.04 0.78 9.40
CA GLY A 68 14.36 1.40 9.36
C GLY A 68 15.43 0.61 10.13
N GLU A 69 15.23 -0.70 10.31
CA GLU A 69 16.15 -1.57 11.03
C GLU A 69 17.23 -2.11 10.05
N PRO A 70 18.49 -2.24 10.49
CA PRO A 70 19.53 -2.85 9.66
C PRO A 70 19.17 -4.31 9.37
N LEU A 71 19.44 -4.75 8.14
CA LEU A 71 19.20 -6.13 7.72
C LEU A 71 19.91 -7.13 8.64
N PRO A 72 19.27 -8.26 8.97
CA PRO A 72 19.98 -9.39 9.54
C PRO A 72 20.91 -9.96 8.46
N SER A 73 22.15 -9.47 8.40
CA SER A 73 23.21 -10.08 7.59
C SER A 73 23.36 -11.54 8.02
N SER A 74 23.15 -12.51 7.11
CA SER A 74 23.25 -13.92 7.52
C SER A 74 24.69 -14.43 7.74
N GLN A 75 25.70 -13.56 7.53
CA GLN A 75 27.02 -13.72 8.14
C GLN A 75 26.94 -13.78 9.68
N HIS A 76 25.82 -13.33 10.27
CA HIS A 76 25.43 -13.50 11.67
C HIS A 76 24.36 -14.59 11.93
N LEU A 77 23.83 -15.32 10.93
CA LEU A 77 22.99 -16.51 11.21
C LEU A 77 23.82 -17.74 11.57
N GLN A 78 25.10 -17.78 11.16
CA GLN A 78 26.13 -18.30 12.05
C GLN A 78 26.41 -17.21 13.09
N PHE A 79 25.56 -17.13 14.11
CA PHE A 79 25.88 -16.29 15.26
C PHE A 79 27.24 -16.76 15.77
N ASP A 80 28.25 -15.90 15.67
CA ASP A 80 29.57 -16.17 16.21
C ASP A 80 29.49 -16.06 17.73
N TRP A 81 28.85 -17.05 18.35
CA TRP A 81 28.76 -17.18 19.80
C TRP A 81 30.13 -17.47 20.44
N SER A 82 31.17 -17.66 19.63
CA SER A 82 32.54 -17.96 20.07
C SER A 82 33.20 -16.76 20.73
N SER A 83 32.85 -15.53 20.33
CA SER A 83 33.57 -14.31 20.75
C SER A 83 33.26 -13.85 22.19
N ASP A 84 32.09 -14.19 22.74
CA ASP A 84 31.70 -13.77 24.09
C ASP A 84 32.40 -14.57 25.21
N THR A 85 32.98 -15.73 24.86
CA THR A 85 33.67 -16.59 25.84
C THR A 85 35.08 -16.09 26.18
N GLU A 86 35.70 -15.25 25.32
CA GLU A 86 37.10 -14.83 25.51
C GLU A 86 37.27 -13.44 26.13
N GLN A 87 36.27 -12.55 26.00
CA GLN A 87 36.36 -11.19 26.54
C GLN A 87 36.05 -11.10 28.05
N SER A 88 35.11 -11.91 28.55
CA SER A 88 34.77 -11.93 30.00
C SER A 88 35.93 -12.38 30.90
N ASP A 89 36.83 -13.23 30.41
CA ASP A 89 37.96 -13.73 31.22
C ASP A 89 39.22 -12.84 31.13
N SER A 90 39.33 -12.01 30.08
CA SER A 90 40.49 -11.12 29.87
C SER A 90 40.36 -9.79 30.62
N GLU A 91 39.16 -9.21 30.74
CA GLU A 91 38.98 -7.93 31.44
C GLU A 91 39.13 -8.07 32.96
N LEU A 92 38.71 -9.20 33.55
CA LEU A 92 38.91 -9.50 34.98
C LEU A 92 40.38 -9.80 35.36
N GLN A 93 41.23 -10.17 34.40
CA GLN A 93 42.67 -10.38 34.65
C GLN A 93 43.52 -9.11 34.47
N THR A 94 43.03 -8.16 33.67
CA THR A 94 43.78 -6.95 33.34
C THR A 94 43.69 -5.87 34.44
N GLU A 95 42.65 -5.89 35.28
CA GLU A 95 42.53 -4.97 36.43
C GLU A 95 43.30 -5.40 37.70
N LEU A 96 43.82 -6.63 37.77
CA LEU A 96 44.52 -7.16 38.96
C LEU A 96 46.05 -7.21 38.86
N THR A 97 46.64 -6.76 37.75
CA THR A 97 48.11 -6.79 37.56
C THR A 97 48.72 -5.40 37.35
N GLY A 98 48.46 -4.50 38.30
CA GLY A 98 49.30 -3.31 38.53
C GLY A 98 50.61 -3.69 39.23
N SER A 99 51.71 -3.70 38.49
CA SER A 99 53.09 -3.93 38.98
C SER A 99 53.51 -2.89 40.06
N PRO A 100 54.42 -3.24 41.00
CA PRO A 100 55.83 -2.97 40.71
C PRO A 100 56.83 -4.05 41.18
N ALA A 101 57.80 -4.30 40.28
CA ALA A 101 59.21 -4.70 40.46
C ALA A 101 59.74 -5.13 41.86
N ALA A 102 60.30 -6.35 41.94
CA ALA A 102 61.75 -6.59 42.17
C ALA A 102 62.07 -8.09 42.48
N ASP A 103 63.00 -8.63 41.68
CA ASP A 103 63.99 -9.70 41.91
C ASP A 103 63.64 -11.17 42.29
N PRO A 104 64.53 -12.13 41.91
CA PRO A 104 64.19 -13.54 41.70
C PRO A 104 64.79 -14.46 42.77
N LEU A 105 64.04 -15.46 43.25
CA LEU A 105 64.53 -16.76 43.74
C LEU A 105 63.38 -17.53 44.40
N TYR A 106 62.99 -18.69 43.83
CA TYR A 106 62.94 -20.00 44.50
C TYR A 106 62.15 -21.02 43.66
N ASN A 107 62.75 -22.20 43.50
CA ASN A 107 62.07 -23.41 43.05
C ASN A 107 61.03 -23.86 44.08
N SER A 108 59.83 -24.22 43.61
CA SER A 108 59.08 -25.37 44.14
C SER A 108 57.94 -25.75 43.19
N ALA A 109 57.86 -27.06 42.93
CA ALA A 109 56.84 -27.77 42.17
C ALA A 109 55.43 -27.69 42.80
N SER A 110 54.48 -28.32 42.11
CA SER A 110 53.03 -28.45 42.40
C SER A 110 52.24 -27.20 41.99
N GLU A 111 51.14 -27.27 41.22
CA GLU A 111 50.20 -28.35 40.95
C GLU A 111 49.57 -28.09 39.57
N ALA A 112 49.53 -29.15 38.76
CA ALA A 112 48.63 -29.25 37.63
C ALA A 112 47.19 -29.13 38.16
N THR A 113 46.59 -27.95 38.03
CA THR A 113 45.14 -27.80 38.02
C THR A 113 44.70 -27.74 36.57
N ASP A 114 44.39 -28.94 36.12
CA ASP A 114 43.60 -29.33 34.97
C ASP A 114 42.42 -28.38 34.75
N LYS A 115 42.65 -27.25 34.06
CA LYS A 115 41.57 -26.51 33.39
C LYS A 115 41.19 -27.33 32.16
N GLY A 116 40.40 -28.37 32.42
CA GLY A 116 39.79 -29.20 31.40
C GLY A 116 39.14 -28.31 30.36
N GLN A 117 39.75 -28.31 29.18
CA GLN A 117 39.23 -27.76 27.94
C GLN A 117 37.81 -28.29 27.78
N LYS A 118 36.79 -27.47 28.07
CA LYS A 118 35.39 -27.86 27.84
C LYS A 118 35.25 -28.09 26.34
N THR A 119 35.14 -29.36 25.94
CA THR A 119 34.79 -29.74 24.58
C THR A 119 33.51 -29.01 24.19
N GLY A 120 33.48 -28.46 22.97
CA GLY A 120 32.34 -27.69 22.49
C GLY A 120 31.07 -28.51 22.55
N LEU A 121 29.94 -27.87 22.87
CA LEU A 121 28.62 -28.52 22.99
C LEU A 121 28.26 -29.33 21.73
N LEU A 122 28.70 -28.85 20.55
CA LEU A 122 28.57 -29.54 19.25
C LEU A 122 29.41 -30.83 19.12
N GLU A 123 30.57 -30.88 19.78
CA GLU A 123 31.41 -32.09 19.80
C GLU A 123 30.82 -33.13 20.75
N ARG A 124 30.33 -32.69 21.91
CA ARG A 124 29.66 -33.55 22.89
C ARG A 124 28.37 -34.19 22.36
N LEU A 125 27.66 -33.49 21.47
CA LEU A 125 26.44 -34.01 20.84
C LEU A 125 26.65 -35.28 20.00
N LYS A 126 27.89 -35.57 19.59
CA LYS A 126 28.24 -36.78 18.83
C LYS A 126 28.30 -38.02 19.70
N ASP A 127 28.61 -37.85 20.98
CA ASP A 127 28.94 -38.94 21.90
C ASP A 127 27.94 -39.08 23.07
N GLU A 128 27.19 -38.01 23.40
CA GLU A 128 26.25 -37.96 24.53
C GLU A 128 24.78 -37.83 24.10
N PRO A 129 23.83 -38.45 24.81
CA PRO A 129 22.40 -38.34 24.48
C PRO A 129 21.81 -36.99 24.92
N ILE A 130 20.84 -36.50 24.14
CA ILE A 130 20.28 -35.13 24.23
C ILE A 130 19.60 -34.85 25.59
N ASP A 131 19.01 -35.85 26.23
CA ASP A 131 18.35 -35.75 27.53
C ASP A 131 19.33 -35.42 28.67
N VAL A 132 20.53 -36.01 28.63
CA VAL A 132 21.60 -35.74 29.60
C VAL A 132 22.15 -34.33 29.42
N LEU A 133 22.45 -33.94 28.17
CA LEU A 133 22.94 -32.60 27.83
C LEU A 133 21.92 -31.51 28.20
N TYR A 134 20.64 -31.75 27.96
CA TYR A 134 19.56 -30.84 28.34
C TYR A 134 19.46 -30.66 29.87
N ALA A 135 19.57 -31.74 30.65
CA ALA A 135 19.54 -31.67 32.11
C ALA A 135 20.77 -30.92 32.68
N GLU A 136 21.95 -31.13 32.09
CA GLU A 136 23.18 -30.45 32.49
C GLU A 136 23.13 -28.95 32.20
N LEU A 137 22.79 -28.56 30.96
CA LEU A 137 22.66 -27.15 30.56
C LEU A 137 21.61 -26.42 31.39
N LYS A 138 20.49 -27.09 31.71
CA LYS A 138 19.45 -26.51 32.56
C LYS A 138 19.99 -26.16 33.95
N GLN A 139 20.83 -27.01 34.53
CA GLN A 139 21.41 -26.83 35.87
C GLN A 139 22.55 -25.80 35.92
N GLN A 140 23.13 -25.42 34.78
CA GLN A 140 24.21 -24.44 34.70
C GLN A 140 23.74 -23.05 35.20
N THR A 141 24.49 -22.40 36.07
CA THR A 141 24.10 -21.11 36.68
C THR A 141 24.38 -19.91 35.78
N SER A 142 25.49 -19.90 35.03
CA SER A 142 25.81 -18.90 34.02
C SER A 142 25.59 -19.49 32.63
N LYS A 143 24.66 -18.92 31.86
CA LYS A 143 24.32 -19.37 30.50
C LYS A 143 24.68 -18.30 29.48
N SER A 144 25.42 -18.68 28.46
CA SER A 144 25.62 -17.87 27.26
C SER A 144 24.33 -17.81 26.43
N PRO A 145 24.18 -16.84 25.53
CA PRO A 145 23.07 -16.82 24.57
C PRO A 145 22.96 -18.13 23.76
N TYR A 146 24.08 -18.73 23.38
CA TYR A 146 24.12 -20.04 22.70
C TYR A 146 23.54 -21.17 23.56
N ASP A 147 23.77 -21.16 24.87
CA ASP A 147 23.21 -22.15 25.78
C ASP A 147 21.68 -22.06 25.82
N TYR A 148 21.11 -20.85 25.74
CA TYR A 148 19.66 -20.65 25.64
C TYR A 148 19.09 -21.14 24.31
N TYR A 149 19.80 -20.90 23.20
CA TYR A 149 19.45 -21.48 21.90
C TYR A 149 19.49 -23.02 21.94
N ALA A 150 20.56 -23.61 22.47
CA ALA A 150 20.71 -25.06 22.59
C ALA A 150 19.60 -25.67 23.47
N LEU A 151 19.27 -25.04 24.60
CA LEU A 151 18.14 -25.44 25.44
C LEU A 151 16.80 -25.36 24.72
N ALA A 152 16.58 -24.32 23.91
CA ALA A 152 15.37 -24.17 23.12
C ALA A 152 15.22 -25.29 22.08
N VAL A 153 16.29 -25.60 21.35
CA VAL A 153 16.31 -26.68 20.34
C VAL A 153 16.12 -28.05 20.99
N PHE A 154 16.85 -28.34 22.08
CA PHE A 154 16.71 -29.62 22.78
C PHE A 154 15.33 -29.80 23.40
N ALA A 155 14.73 -28.72 23.91
CA ALA A 155 13.38 -28.78 24.47
C ALA A 155 12.33 -29.20 23.42
N ASP A 156 12.48 -28.79 22.17
CA ASP A 156 11.56 -29.16 21.08
C ASP A 156 11.78 -30.58 20.54
N LEU A 157 13.00 -31.12 20.67
CA LEU A 157 13.33 -32.50 20.31
C LEU A 157 12.83 -33.52 21.35
N LEU A 158 12.68 -33.11 22.61
CA LEU A 158 12.22 -33.97 23.70
C LEU A 158 10.68 -33.95 23.81
N PRO A 159 10.00 -35.12 23.81
CA PRO A 159 8.53 -35.21 23.81
C PRO A 159 7.86 -34.53 25.01
N GLU A 160 8.52 -34.54 26.19
CA GLU A 160 7.97 -34.00 27.44
C GLU A 160 8.03 -32.46 27.52
N THR A 161 8.92 -31.84 26.74
CA THR A 161 9.16 -30.38 26.76
C THR A 161 8.84 -29.70 25.44
N LYS A 162 8.26 -30.43 24.49
CA LYS A 162 7.90 -29.92 23.17
C LYS A 162 7.04 -28.66 23.28
N GLY A 163 7.42 -27.60 22.58
CA GLY A 163 6.74 -26.29 22.62
C GLY A 163 7.29 -25.31 23.66
N HIS A 164 8.40 -25.64 24.33
CA HIS A 164 9.10 -24.72 25.24
C HIS A 164 10.16 -23.87 24.54
N PHE A 165 10.36 -24.02 23.21
CA PHE A 165 11.33 -23.25 22.43
C PHE A 165 11.26 -21.74 22.73
N ALA A 166 10.10 -21.12 22.50
CA ALA A 166 9.93 -19.68 22.73
C ALA A 166 10.10 -19.29 24.20
N GLY A 167 9.83 -20.20 25.14
CA GLY A 167 10.07 -19.97 26.56
C GLY A 167 11.55 -19.79 26.89
N TRP A 168 12.40 -20.67 26.36
CA TRP A 168 13.85 -20.61 26.57
C TRP A 168 14.49 -19.41 25.86
N ILE A 169 14.05 -19.08 24.64
CA ILE A 169 14.53 -17.89 23.93
C ILE A 169 14.16 -16.61 24.70
N LEU A 170 12.93 -16.53 25.23
CA LEU A 170 12.49 -15.41 26.07
C LEU A 170 13.29 -15.32 27.38
N GLU A 171 13.63 -16.44 28.02
CA GLU A 171 14.51 -16.43 29.18
C GLU A 171 15.92 -15.93 28.83
N GLY A 172 16.43 -16.29 27.65
CA GLY A 172 17.69 -15.77 27.11
C GLY A 172 17.64 -14.26 26.91
N LEU A 173 16.62 -13.75 26.21
CA LEU A 173 16.43 -12.31 25.98
C LEU A 173 16.21 -11.51 27.27
N LYS A 174 15.69 -12.13 28.32
CA LYS A 174 15.57 -11.47 29.63
C LYS A 174 16.95 -11.16 30.24
N VAL A 175 17.93 -12.02 30.00
CA VAL A 175 19.31 -11.86 30.49
C VAL A 175 20.16 -11.07 29.51
N HIS A 176 19.99 -11.32 28.22
CA HIS A 176 20.77 -10.76 27.10
C HIS A 176 19.84 -9.96 26.18
N GLN A 177 19.46 -8.74 26.59
CA GLN A 177 18.38 -7.97 25.93
C GLN A 177 18.73 -7.44 24.54
N GLU A 178 20.01 -7.21 24.26
CA GLU A 178 20.48 -6.63 22.99
C GLU A 178 20.97 -7.67 22.00
N GLU A 179 20.91 -8.96 22.36
CA GLU A 179 21.47 -10.02 21.55
C GLU A 179 20.59 -10.25 20.29
N PRO A 180 21.16 -10.05 19.08
CA PRO A 180 20.39 -10.04 17.83
C PRO A 180 19.85 -11.41 17.42
N GLY A 181 20.50 -12.51 17.82
CA GLY A 181 20.13 -13.84 17.35
C GLY A 181 18.96 -14.50 18.02
N LEU A 182 18.88 -14.40 19.34
CA LEU A 182 17.70 -14.74 20.11
C LEU A 182 16.51 -13.88 19.68
N PHE A 183 16.76 -12.61 19.31
CA PHE A 183 15.73 -11.72 18.77
C PHE A 183 15.20 -12.24 17.42
N GLU A 184 16.07 -12.50 16.44
CA GLU A 184 15.67 -13.00 15.12
C GLU A 184 15.05 -14.41 15.17
N LEU A 185 15.57 -15.30 16.03
CA LEU A 185 14.98 -16.63 16.24
C LEU A 185 13.56 -16.54 16.78
N LEU A 186 13.31 -15.62 17.72
CA LEU A 186 11.97 -15.40 18.25
C LEU A 186 11.05 -14.73 17.21
N LYS A 187 11.57 -13.80 16.40
CA LYS A 187 10.85 -13.20 15.27
C LYS A 187 10.40 -14.29 14.28
N GLN A 188 11.32 -15.16 13.87
CA GLN A 188 11.04 -16.29 12.98
C GLN A 188 10.02 -17.26 13.58
N TYR A 189 10.08 -17.48 14.90
CA TYR A 189 9.09 -18.32 15.59
C TYR A 189 7.67 -17.73 15.48
N PHE A 190 7.49 -16.41 15.57
CA PHE A 190 6.18 -15.76 15.37
C PHE A 190 5.63 -15.90 13.94
N SER A 191 6.49 -16.13 12.94
CA SER A 191 6.08 -16.44 11.56
C SER A 191 5.49 -17.85 11.40
N GLN A 192 5.71 -18.75 12.36
CA GLN A 192 5.19 -20.11 12.33
C GLN A 192 3.69 -20.18 12.73
N GLU A 193 3.06 -21.32 12.41
CA GLU A 193 1.65 -21.58 12.76
C GLU A 193 1.45 -21.91 14.24
N ILE A 194 1.54 -20.89 15.10
CA ILE A 194 1.17 -20.98 16.52
C ILE A 194 -0.37 -20.93 16.68
N PRO A 195 -0.99 -21.79 17.50
CA PRO A 195 -2.42 -21.71 17.81
C PRO A 195 -2.82 -20.37 18.45
N LEU A 196 -3.96 -19.79 18.04
CA LEU A 196 -4.36 -18.43 18.44
C LEU A 196 -4.42 -18.18 19.95
N LYS A 197 -4.82 -19.18 20.75
CA LYS A 197 -4.86 -19.06 22.22
C LYS A 197 -3.46 -18.95 22.83
N GLU A 198 -2.52 -19.70 22.29
CA GLU A 198 -1.12 -19.71 22.73
C GLU A 198 -0.41 -18.45 22.26
N LEU A 199 -0.71 -17.99 21.03
CA LEU A 199 -0.16 -16.77 20.46
C LEU A 199 -0.43 -15.53 21.33
N ALA A 200 -1.67 -15.34 21.79
CA ALA A 200 -2.00 -14.20 22.67
C ALA A 200 -1.25 -14.25 24.02
N SER A 201 -1.08 -15.46 24.56
CA SER A 201 -0.29 -15.67 25.80
C SER A 201 1.20 -15.39 25.56
N LEU A 202 1.72 -15.83 24.42
CA LEU A 202 3.11 -15.61 24.02
C LEU A 202 3.40 -14.12 23.83
N LEU A 203 2.58 -13.39 23.08
CA LEU A 203 2.67 -11.93 22.93
C LEU A 203 2.74 -11.21 24.29
N LEU A 204 1.88 -11.60 25.23
CA LEU A 204 1.89 -11.03 26.58
C LEU A 204 3.16 -11.37 27.36
N LYS A 205 3.68 -12.60 27.24
CA LYS A 205 4.96 -12.97 27.86
C LYS A 205 6.12 -12.18 27.25
N THR A 206 6.12 -12.02 25.93
CA THR A 206 7.14 -11.25 25.19
C THR A 206 7.16 -9.79 25.63
N SER A 207 6.00 -9.11 25.71
CA SER A 207 5.93 -7.69 26.13
C SER A 207 6.42 -7.42 27.56
N ARG A 208 6.45 -8.45 28.43
CA ARG A 208 6.99 -8.33 29.80
C ARG A 208 8.52 -8.39 29.84
N ILE A 209 9.13 -8.90 28.77
CA ILE A 209 10.57 -9.15 28.67
C ILE A 209 11.18 -8.09 27.75
N VAL A 210 10.67 -8.00 26.52
CA VAL A 210 11.00 -6.94 25.56
C VAL A 210 10.05 -5.78 25.83
N ASN A 211 10.51 -4.82 26.63
CA ASN A 211 9.74 -3.68 27.08
C ASN A 211 9.98 -2.39 26.26
N SER A 212 10.76 -2.50 25.18
CA SER A 212 11.07 -1.43 24.24
C SER A 212 10.19 -1.49 23.00
N ASP A 213 10.28 -0.44 22.18
CA ASP A 213 9.52 -0.29 20.93
C ASP A 213 9.86 -1.38 19.88
N ARG A 214 11.01 -2.06 20.02
CA ARG A 214 11.38 -3.25 19.21
C ARG A 214 10.40 -4.41 19.35
N PHE A 215 9.56 -4.41 20.38
CA PHE A 215 8.48 -5.38 20.56
C PHE A 215 7.55 -5.46 19.34
N TYR A 216 7.22 -4.34 18.71
CA TYR A 216 6.28 -4.32 17.59
C TYR A 216 6.86 -5.00 16.36
N TYR A 217 8.09 -4.63 16.00
CA TYR A 217 8.85 -5.27 14.92
C TYR A 217 9.02 -6.79 15.12
N LEU A 218 9.36 -7.21 16.34
CA LEU A 218 9.52 -8.62 16.71
C LEU A 218 8.23 -9.45 16.53
N THR A 219 7.07 -8.84 16.76
CA THR A 219 5.81 -9.55 16.95
C THR A 219 4.78 -9.33 15.83
N GLU A 220 5.11 -8.55 14.80
CA GLU A 220 4.19 -8.13 13.74
C GLU A 220 3.41 -9.29 13.10
N LYS A 221 4.10 -10.37 12.68
CA LYS A 221 3.43 -11.54 12.06
C LYS A 221 2.45 -12.22 13.01
N GLY A 222 2.75 -12.19 14.31
CA GLY A 222 1.83 -12.65 15.36
C GLY A 222 0.57 -11.78 15.44
N TRP A 223 0.72 -10.46 15.35
CA TRP A 223 -0.40 -9.54 15.33
C TRP A 223 -1.25 -9.66 14.06
N ASP A 224 -0.63 -9.84 12.89
CA ASP A 224 -1.32 -10.12 11.62
C ASP A 224 -2.26 -11.32 11.73
N ARG A 225 -1.75 -12.43 12.26
CA ARG A 225 -2.55 -13.65 12.45
C ARG A 225 -3.67 -13.43 13.47
N LEU A 226 -3.39 -12.71 14.56
CA LEU A 226 -4.36 -12.45 15.60
C LEU A 226 -5.49 -11.54 15.12
N ILE A 227 -5.18 -10.43 14.42
CA ILE A 227 -6.19 -9.49 13.92
C ILE A 227 -7.03 -10.10 12.81
N ARG A 228 -6.45 -10.97 11.95
CA ARG A 228 -7.16 -11.62 10.85
C ARG A 228 -8.07 -12.76 11.33
N ASN A 229 -7.59 -13.59 12.26
CA ASN A 229 -8.27 -14.86 12.60
C ASN A 229 -8.99 -14.87 13.96
N ALA A 230 -8.72 -13.91 14.86
CA ALA A 230 -9.43 -13.82 16.14
C ALA A 230 -10.50 -12.71 16.13
N PRO A 231 -11.53 -12.82 16.99
CA PRO A 231 -12.44 -11.71 17.25
C PRO A 231 -11.70 -10.44 17.71
N PHE A 232 -12.06 -9.28 17.16
CA PHE A 232 -11.38 -8.01 17.44
C PHE A 232 -11.28 -7.65 18.93
N LYS A 233 -12.28 -8.04 19.73
CA LYS A 233 -12.26 -7.83 21.19
C LYS A 233 -11.09 -8.55 21.88
N ILE A 234 -10.70 -9.73 21.39
CA ILE A 234 -9.55 -10.48 21.90
C ILE A 234 -8.27 -9.75 21.52
N PHE A 235 -8.11 -9.40 20.23
CA PHE A 235 -6.98 -8.60 19.73
C PHE A 235 -6.78 -7.33 20.58
N ARG A 236 -7.82 -6.50 20.72
CA ARG A 236 -7.77 -5.25 21.49
C ARG A 236 -7.35 -5.48 22.94
N LYS A 237 -7.91 -6.49 23.61
CA LYS A 237 -7.55 -6.80 25.00
C LYS A 237 -6.09 -7.21 25.13
N THR A 238 -5.60 -8.04 24.20
CA THR A 238 -4.21 -8.48 24.18
C THR A 238 -3.28 -7.30 23.94
N LEU A 239 -3.57 -6.45 22.94
CA LEU A 239 -2.78 -5.26 22.62
C LEU A 239 -2.65 -4.33 23.82
N SER A 240 -3.77 -3.90 24.42
CA SER A 240 -3.72 -3.02 25.60
C SER A 240 -3.02 -3.65 26.81
N SER A 241 -3.05 -4.98 26.94
CA SER A 241 -2.33 -5.68 28.02
C SER A 241 -0.82 -5.77 27.76
N CYS A 242 -0.40 -5.79 26.49
CA CYS A 242 1.00 -5.78 26.09
C CYS A 242 1.58 -4.37 26.21
N GLU A 243 0.89 -3.37 25.67
CA GLU A 243 1.27 -1.95 25.73
C GLU A 243 1.46 -1.46 27.16
N ALA A 244 0.63 -1.93 28.11
CA ALA A 244 0.79 -1.60 29.52
C ALA A 244 2.11 -2.11 30.16
N ASN A 245 2.83 -3.02 29.50
CA ASN A 245 4.14 -3.50 29.96
C ASN A 245 5.32 -2.77 29.31
N LEU A 246 5.08 -2.05 28.20
CA LEU A 246 6.11 -1.29 27.49
C LEU A 246 6.46 -0.04 28.30
N ARG A 247 7.75 0.28 28.34
CA ARG A 247 8.31 1.37 29.16
C ARG A 247 9.06 2.42 28.35
N ASP A 248 9.38 2.11 27.11
CA ASP A 248 10.11 3.00 26.22
C ASP A 248 9.19 4.10 25.69
N HIS A 249 9.78 5.26 25.43
CA HIS A 249 9.12 6.46 24.92
C HIS A 249 9.35 6.68 23.42
N ARG A 250 10.16 5.83 22.77
CA ARG A 250 10.30 5.82 21.31
C ARG A 250 8.99 5.37 20.68
N VAL A 251 8.56 6.09 19.64
CA VAL A 251 7.25 5.92 18.99
C VAL A 251 7.39 5.41 17.56
N ASP A 252 8.61 5.32 17.03
CA ASP A 252 8.88 5.03 15.61
C ASP A 252 8.25 3.69 15.17
N ASN A 253 8.55 2.60 15.86
CA ASN A 253 8.03 1.27 15.54
C ASN A 253 6.55 1.15 15.93
N LEU A 254 6.11 1.89 16.94
CA LEU A 254 4.69 2.01 17.31
C LEU A 254 3.87 2.61 16.16
N LEU A 255 4.33 3.70 15.54
CA LEU A 255 3.64 4.33 14.42
C LEU A 255 3.56 3.40 13.21
N VAL A 256 4.69 2.76 12.84
CA VAL A 256 4.74 1.76 11.77
C VAL A 256 3.73 0.64 12.03
N PHE A 257 3.71 0.13 13.27
CA PHE A 257 2.80 -0.93 13.69
C PHE A 257 1.33 -0.51 13.65
N TYR A 258 0.99 0.69 14.14
CA TYR A 258 -0.38 1.20 14.12
C TYR A 258 -0.91 1.36 12.70
N LEU A 259 -0.12 1.92 11.78
CA LEU A 259 -0.52 1.98 10.37
C LEU A 259 -0.71 0.58 9.78
N HIS A 260 0.19 -0.35 10.08
CA HIS A 260 0.08 -1.75 9.63
C HIS A 260 -1.23 -2.41 10.08
N ILE A 261 -1.55 -2.35 11.37
CA ILE A 261 -2.75 -3.01 11.91
C ILE A 261 -4.04 -2.29 11.54
N LEU A 262 -3.99 -0.99 11.25
CA LEU A 262 -5.18 -0.19 10.91
C LEU A 262 -5.86 -0.73 9.65
N LYS A 263 -5.09 -1.17 8.65
CA LYS A 263 -5.58 -1.69 7.37
C LYS A 263 -6.66 -2.78 7.55
N PRO A 264 -6.41 -3.89 8.29
CA PRO A 264 -7.46 -4.85 8.64
C PRO A 264 -8.38 -4.39 9.77
N ALA A 265 -7.92 -3.54 10.71
CA ALA A 265 -8.71 -3.12 11.87
C ALA A 265 -9.91 -2.25 11.50
N ILE A 266 -9.80 -1.39 10.47
CA ILE A 266 -10.87 -0.49 10.03
C ILE A 266 -12.19 -1.25 9.84
N TRP A 267 -12.10 -2.49 9.36
CA TRP A 267 -13.24 -3.35 9.04
C TRP A 267 -13.80 -4.14 10.22
N LYS A 268 -13.08 -4.21 11.35
CA LYS A 268 -13.44 -5.06 12.50
C LYS A 268 -13.66 -4.27 13.79
N ALA A 269 -13.05 -3.09 13.89
CA ALA A 269 -13.06 -2.26 15.09
C ALA A 269 -14.32 -1.39 15.17
N SER A 270 -14.60 -0.87 16.37
CA SER A 270 -15.57 0.23 16.55
C SER A 270 -14.96 1.55 16.07
N GLN A 271 -15.78 2.46 15.54
CA GLN A 271 -15.32 3.79 15.10
C GLN A 271 -14.49 4.52 16.17
N LYS A 272 -14.97 4.54 17.42
CA LYS A 272 -14.24 5.11 18.57
C LYS A 272 -12.79 4.61 18.73
N TRP A 273 -12.52 3.34 18.42
CA TRP A 273 -11.17 2.80 18.56
C TRP A 273 -10.29 3.23 17.39
N ILE A 274 -10.84 3.29 16.17
CA ILE A 274 -10.12 3.78 14.99
C ILE A 274 -9.77 5.25 15.20
N ASP A 275 -10.72 6.08 15.59
CA ASP A 275 -10.48 7.50 15.86
C ASP A 275 -9.41 7.71 16.93
N GLN A 276 -9.36 6.82 17.94
CA GLN A 276 -8.33 6.86 18.98
C GLN A 276 -6.94 6.57 18.41
N ILE A 277 -6.78 5.54 17.57
CA ILE A 277 -5.48 5.20 16.98
C ILE A 277 -5.04 6.28 15.98
N PHE A 278 -5.96 6.79 15.15
CA PHE A 278 -5.65 7.93 14.26
C PHE A 278 -5.22 9.15 15.06
N ALA A 279 -5.92 9.50 16.15
CA ALA A 279 -5.53 10.64 17.00
C ALA A 279 -4.14 10.46 17.61
N GLU A 280 -3.75 9.22 17.94
CA GLU A 280 -2.41 8.91 18.43
C GLU A 280 -1.36 9.14 17.33
N VAL A 281 -1.60 8.62 16.12
CA VAL A 281 -0.71 8.84 14.96
C VAL A 281 -0.62 10.33 14.62
N ASP A 282 -1.75 11.05 14.61
CA ASP A 282 -1.80 12.49 14.32
C ASP A 282 -1.00 13.30 15.34
N SER A 283 -0.95 12.87 16.60
CA SER A 283 -0.19 13.54 17.65
C SER A 283 1.33 13.43 17.48
N HIS A 284 1.78 12.45 16.69
CA HIS A 284 3.17 12.18 16.36
C HIS A 284 3.42 12.26 14.83
N TYR A 285 2.57 12.97 14.10
CA TYR A 285 2.64 13.03 12.63
C TYR A 285 3.98 13.55 12.12
N ASP A 286 4.58 14.52 12.81
CA ASP A 286 5.89 15.10 12.46
C ASP A 286 7.05 14.08 12.61
N GLU A 287 6.85 13.00 13.37
CA GLU A 287 7.80 11.90 13.56
C GLU A 287 7.57 10.76 12.55
N LEU A 288 6.51 10.83 11.75
CA LEU A 288 6.17 9.78 10.79
C LEU A 288 7.22 9.73 9.66
N PRO A 289 7.80 8.55 9.36
CA PRO A 289 8.67 8.40 8.21
C PRO A 289 7.98 8.77 6.89
N TYR A 290 8.70 9.47 6.00
CA TYR A 290 8.13 9.97 4.74
C TYR A 290 7.53 8.85 3.87
N TRP A 291 8.07 7.63 3.93
CA TRP A 291 7.56 6.48 3.17
C TRP A 291 6.21 5.96 3.67
N LEU A 292 5.79 6.34 4.89
CA LEU A 292 4.51 5.96 5.48
C LEU A 292 3.39 6.99 5.25
N GLU A 293 3.69 8.19 4.76
CA GLU A 293 2.68 9.23 4.49
C GLU A 293 1.62 8.75 3.48
N ARG A 294 2.04 8.03 2.42
CA ARG A 294 1.14 7.45 1.42
C ARG A 294 0.19 6.42 2.05
N GLU A 295 0.69 5.57 2.95
CA GLU A 295 -0.13 4.57 3.63
C GLU A 295 -1.09 5.21 4.63
N TYR A 296 -0.65 6.22 5.38
CA TYR A 296 -1.54 7.01 6.24
C TYR A 296 -2.68 7.64 5.44
N TYR A 297 -2.39 8.26 4.30
CA TYR A 297 -3.41 8.86 3.43
C TYR A 297 -4.42 7.83 2.90
N LEU A 298 -3.93 6.66 2.49
CA LEU A 298 -4.78 5.53 2.08
C LEU A 298 -5.71 5.06 3.21
N LEU A 299 -5.18 4.95 4.43
CA LEU A 299 -5.95 4.53 5.61
C LEU A 299 -7.02 5.56 5.98
N ASP A 300 -6.73 6.86 5.85
CA ASP A 300 -7.73 7.90 6.06
C ASP A 300 -8.87 7.83 5.02
N LEU A 301 -8.54 7.59 3.75
CA LEU A 301 -9.55 7.36 2.71
C LEU A 301 -10.40 6.12 3.00
N LEU A 302 -9.80 5.02 3.49
CA LEU A 302 -10.53 3.83 3.93
C LEU A 302 -11.46 4.12 5.11
N ARG A 303 -11.01 4.93 6.07
CA ARG A 303 -11.82 5.40 7.20
C ARG A 303 -13.04 6.19 6.70
N GLN A 304 -12.84 7.16 5.82
CA GLN A 304 -13.91 7.98 5.25
C GLN A 304 -14.88 7.14 4.40
N TYR A 305 -14.37 6.21 3.59
CA TYR A 305 -15.19 5.30 2.80
C TYR A 305 -16.10 4.44 3.67
N ARG A 306 -15.57 3.90 4.78
CA ARG A 306 -16.33 3.05 5.71
C ARG A 306 -17.58 3.74 6.27
N GLU A 307 -17.51 5.04 6.56
CA GLU A 307 -18.64 5.81 7.10
C GLU A 307 -19.83 5.88 6.12
N GLN A 308 -19.56 5.77 4.82
CA GLN A 308 -20.55 5.92 3.73
C GLN A 308 -20.88 4.59 3.05
N ARG A 309 -20.15 3.53 3.40
CA ARG A 309 -20.23 2.20 2.81
C ARG A 309 -21.64 1.63 2.74
N ASP A 310 -22.41 1.73 3.82
CA ASP A 310 -23.72 1.11 3.89
C ASP A 310 -24.71 1.74 2.90
N THR A 311 -24.56 3.04 2.62
CA THR A 311 -25.30 3.72 1.54
C THR A 311 -24.79 3.28 0.17
N PHE A 312 -23.46 3.24 0.00
CA PHE A 312 -22.82 2.89 -1.27
C PHE A 312 -23.23 1.51 -1.81
N ILE A 313 -23.26 0.49 -0.95
CA ILE A 313 -23.51 -0.92 -1.34
C ILE A 313 -24.97 -1.16 -1.71
N GLN A 314 -25.91 -0.45 -1.09
CA GLN A 314 -27.35 -0.67 -1.31
C GLN A 314 -27.83 -0.29 -2.72
N GLU A 315 -27.00 0.43 -3.48
CA GLU A 315 -27.38 0.97 -4.78
C GLU A 315 -27.26 -0.06 -5.92
N SER A 316 -26.23 -0.93 -5.95
CA SER A 316 -26.11 -1.97 -6.98
C SER A 316 -25.08 -3.08 -6.72
N ALA A 317 -25.22 -4.19 -7.47
CA ALA A 317 -24.29 -5.32 -7.46
C ALA A 317 -22.86 -4.97 -7.92
N ILE A 318 -22.70 -3.97 -8.80
CA ILE A 318 -21.38 -3.50 -9.25
C ILE A 318 -20.66 -2.84 -8.07
N ARG A 319 -21.38 -2.02 -7.30
CA ARG A 319 -20.85 -1.37 -6.09
C ARG A 319 -20.51 -2.38 -5.00
N GLU A 320 -21.31 -3.43 -4.83
CA GLU A 320 -20.96 -4.53 -3.92
C GLU A 320 -19.65 -5.22 -4.32
N THR A 321 -19.39 -5.33 -5.62
CA THR A 321 -18.14 -5.93 -6.14
C THR A 321 -16.95 -5.03 -5.84
N ILE A 322 -17.08 -3.72 -6.07
CA ILE A 322 -16.05 -2.73 -5.73
C ILE A 322 -15.78 -2.73 -4.21
N ASP A 323 -16.81 -2.71 -3.37
CA ASP A 323 -16.66 -2.83 -1.90
C ASP A 323 -15.90 -4.10 -1.52
N ARG A 324 -16.26 -5.24 -2.11
CA ARG A 324 -15.61 -6.51 -1.84
C ARG A 324 -14.12 -6.45 -2.18
N ALA A 325 -13.75 -5.85 -3.31
CA ALA A 325 -12.35 -5.68 -3.70
C ALA A 325 -11.58 -4.80 -2.70
N ILE A 326 -12.14 -3.65 -2.30
CA ILE A 326 -11.54 -2.75 -1.30
C ILE A 326 -11.35 -3.45 0.06
N ARG A 327 -12.34 -4.23 0.49
CA ARG A 327 -12.27 -5.01 1.74
C ARG A 327 -11.25 -6.13 1.65
N ASN A 328 -11.24 -6.86 0.54
CA ASN A 328 -10.30 -7.96 0.32
C ASN A 328 -8.86 -7.44 0.32
N TYR A 329 -8.60 -6.33 -0.38
CA TYR A 329 -7.32 -5.63 -0.37
C TYR A 329 -6.81 -5.30 1.04
N SER A 330 -7.74 -5.00 1.95
CA SER A 330 -7.39 -4.59 3.32
C SER A 330 -7.25 -5.76 4.32
N VAL A 331 -7.88 -6.91 4.06
CA VAL A 331 -8.04 -7.99 5.04
C VAL A 331 -7.31 -9.27 4.65
N LEU A 332 -7.23 -9.56 3.36
CA LEU A 332 -6.58 -10.77 2.84
C LEU A 332 -5.06 -10.62 2.81
N PRO A 333 -4.30 -11.73 2.80
CA PRO A 333 -2.87 -11.69 2.51
C PRO A 333 -2.61 -11.02 1.15
N GLU A 334 -1.49 -10.32 1.01
CA GLU A 334 -1.19 -9.46 -0.15
C GLU A 334 -1.43 -10.17 -1.50
N SER A 335 -0.93 -11.40 -1.66
CA SER A 335 -1.11 -12.17 -2.90
C SER A 335 -2.58 -12.53 -3.22
N GLU A 336 -3.38 -12.82 -2.20
CA GLU A 336 -4.81 -13.14 -2.37
C GLU A 336 -5.63 -11.88 -2.61
N ALA A 337 -5.25 -10.78 -1.94
CA ALA A 337 -5.81 -9.46 -2.14
C ALA A 337 -5.61 -8.97 -3.59
N ASP A 338 -4.38 -9.09 -4.11
CA ASP A 338 -4.03 -8.70 -5.47
C ASP A 338 -4.84 -9.50 -6.49
N LEU A 339 -4.89 -10.82 -6.34
CA LEU A 339 -5.69 -11.68 -7.23
C LEU A 339 -7.18 -11.31 -7.20
N ALA A 340 -7.75 -11.11 -6.02
CA ALA A 340 -9.16 -10.71 -5.90
C ALA A 340 -9.44 -9.33 -6.52
N PHE A 341 -8.48 -8.40 -6.45
CA PHE A 341 -8.58 -7.10 -7.10
C PHE A 341 -8.53 -7.23 -8.63
N LEU A 342 -7.60 -8.02 -9.17
CA LEU A 342 -7.49 -8.28 -10.61
C LEU A 342 -8.74 -8.96 -11.17
N GLU A 343 -9.29 -9.95 -10.46
CA GLU A 343 -10.57 -10.57 -10.81
C GLU A 343 -11.72 -9.55 -10.84
N CYS A 344 -11.74 -8.61 -9.88
CA CYS A 344 -12.70 -7.52 -9.89
C CYS A 344 -12.52 -6.62 -11.13
N GLN A 345 -11.30 -6.27 -11.52
CA GLN A 345 -11.06 -5.46 -12.72
C GLN A 345 -11.58 -6.16 -13.98
N LEU A 346 -11.31 -7.45 -14.14
CA LEU A 346 -11.83 -8.23 -15.27
C LEU A 346 -13.37 -8.27 -15.29
N LEU A 347 -14.00 -8.39 -14.12
CA LEU A 347 -15.45 -8.35 -14.02
C LEU A 347 -16.01 -6.97 -14.37
N LEU A 348 -15.38 -5.89 -13.91
CA LEU A 348 -15.79 -4.51 -14.22
C LEU A 348 -15.72 -4.22 -15.72
N ILE A 349 -14.74 -4.77 -16.43
CA ILE A 349 -14.66 -4.66 -17.90
C ILE A 349 -15.86 -5.33 -18.55
N SER A 350 -16.27 -6.50 -18.05
CA SER A 350 -17.41 -7.26 -18.61
C SER A 350 -18.77 -6.59 -18.42
N TYR A 351 -18.88 -5.64 -17.49
CA TYR A 351 -20.11 -4.88 -17.27
C TYR A 351 -20.31 -3.72 -18.26
N GLU A 352 -19.29 -3.32 -19.02
CA GLU A 352 -19.34 -2.30 -20.09
C GLU A 352 -20.30 -1.13 -19.76
N ASP A 353 -21.44 -1.05 -20.44
CA ASP A 353 -22.43 0.02 -20.33
C ASP A 353 -23.09 0.12 -18.94
N ASP A 354 -23.22 -0.99 -18.22
CA ASP A 354 -23.84 -1.05 -16.89
C ASP A 354 -22.96 -0.30 -15.87
N LEU A 355 -21.63 -0.38 -15.99
CA LEU A 355 -20.71 0.35 -15.12
C LEU A 355 -20.86 1.86 -15.31
N LEU A 356 -20.99 2.32 -16.56
CA LEU A 356 -21.19 3.73 -16.84
C LEU A 356 -22.53 4.20 -16.27
N THR A 357 -23.62 3.49 -16.52
CA THR A 357 -24.96 3.90 -16.04
C THR A 357 -25.05 3.96 -14.51
N GLU A 358 -24.33 3.09 -13.80
CA GLU A 358 -24.27 3.04 -12.33
C GLU A 358 -23.64 4.29 -11.68
N PHE A 359 -22.68 4.90 -12.37
CA PHE A 359 -21.88 6.01 -11.85
C PHE A 359 -22.09 7.27 -12.68
N PRO A 360 -23.24 7.96 -12.51
CA PRO A 360 -23.56 9.09 -13.37
C PRO A 360 -22.70 10.32 -13.08
N LYS A 361 -22.50 10.73 -11.83
CA LYS A 361 -21.90 12.04 -11.54
C LYS A 361 -20.96 11.95 -10.36
N LEU A 362 -19.78 12.55 -10.48
CA LEU A 362 -18.88 12.73 -9.36
C LEU A 362 -19.52 13.65 -8.31
N ASP A 363 -19.66 13.12 -7.11
CA ASP A 363 -19.88 13.89 -5.89
C ASP A 363 -18.66 13.74 -4.97
N LYS A 364 -18.70 14.37 -3.80
CA LYS A 364 -17.60 14.30 -2.84
C LYS A 364 -17.31 12.86 -2.39
N GLN A 365 -18.32 12.00 -2.31
CA GLN A 365 -18.18 10.63 -1.84
C GLN A 365 -17.46 9.78 -2.89
N LEU A 366 -17.90 9.91 -4.15
CA LEU A 366 -17.28 9.24 -5.29
C LEU A 366 -15.88 9.78 -5.60
N LEU A 367 -15.57 11.02 -5.26
CA LEU A 367 -14.20 11.55 -5.36
C LEU A 367 -13.25 10.81 -4.41
N ASN A 368 -13.62 10.66 -3.14
CA ASN A 368 -12.82 9.89 -2.19
C ASN A 368 -12.67 8.43 -2.63
N LEU A 369 -13.74 7.82 -3.13
CA LEU A 369 -13.70 6.47 -3.68
C LEU A 369 -12.78 6.38 -4.90
N ARG A 370 -12.82 7.36 -5.81
CA ARG A 370 -11.96 7.41 -6.99
C ARG A 370 -10.49 7.40 -6.58
N ILE A 371 -10.11 8.30 -5.67
CA ILE A 371 -8.71 8.40 -5.19
C ILE A 371 -8.30 7.12 -4.47
N LEU A 372 -9.18 6.56 -3.64
CA LEU A 372 -8.95 5.28 -2.97
C LEU A 372 -8.72 4.15 -3.99
N TRP A 373 -9.56 4.09 -5.02
CA TRP A 373 -9.46 3.08 -6.08
C TRP A 373 -8.17 3.22 -6.89
N GLU A 374 -7.76 4.44 -7.20
CA GLU A 374 -6.50 4.76 -7.87
C GLU A 374 -5.29 4.29 -7.05
N LEU A 375 -5.23 4.64 -5.76
CA LEU A 375 -4.14 4.23 -4.88
C LEU A 375 -4.03 2.71 -4.76
N ILE A 376 -5.17 2.01 -4.64
CA ILE A 376 -5.20 0.55 -4.63
C ILE A 376 -4.75 -0.01 -5.99
N ALA A 377 -5.25 0.54 -7.10
CA ALA A 377 -4.92 0.09 -8.43
C ALA A 377 -3.43 0.23 -8.72
N ASP A 378 -2.84 1.39 -8.44
CA ASP A 378 -1.41 1.62 -8.63
C ASP A 378 -0.57 0.70 -7.75
N ASP A 379 -0.93 0.55 -6.48
CA ASP A 379 -0.23 -0.35 -5.55
C ASP A 379 -0.26 -1.82 -6.02
N VAL A 380 -1.40 -2.29 -6.56
CA VAL A 380 -1.53 -3.65 -7.13
C VAL A 380 -0.80 -3.77 -8.47
N TYR A 381 -0.93 -2.80 -9.37
CA TYR A 381 -0.32 -2.82 -10.69
C TYR A 381 1.21 -2.69 -10.64
N GLU A 382 1.74 -1.92 -9.69
CA GLU A 382 3.16 -1.87 -9.41
C GLU A 382 3.70 -3.23 -8.95
N ARG A 383 2.98 -3.92 -8.05
CA ARG A 383 3.36 -5.28 -7.63
C ARG A 383 3.28 -6.28 -8.75
N VAL A 384 2.18 -6.30 -9.48
CA VAL A 384 1.97 -7.30 -10.53
C VAL A 384 2.73 -6.91 -11.81
N GLU A 385 3.55 -5.85 -11.81
CA GLU A 385 4.35 -5.37 -12.96
C GLU A 385 3.51 -5.24 -14.22
N VAL A 386 2.36 -4.58 -14.09
CA VAL A 386 1.43 -4.24 -15.17
C VAL A 386 1.94 -2.97 -15.84
N TYR A 387 2.84 -3.13 -16.81
CA TYR A 387 3.39 -2.05 -17.62
C TYR A 387 2.71 -2.04 -18.99
N VAL A 388 2.10 -0.92 -19.34
CA VAL A 388 1.65 -0.69 -20.72
C VAL A 388 2.77 0.06 -21.43
N GLU A 389 3.29 -0.51 -22.53
CA GLU A 389 4.23 0.22 -23.39
C GLU A 389 3.52 1.44 -23.98
N TYR A 390 3.99 2.63 -23.60
CA TYR A 390 3.47 3.87 -24.16
C TYR A 390 3.86 3.95 -25.63
N SER A 391 2.85 4.06 -26.51
CA SER A 391 3.09 4.32 -27.93
C SER A 391 3.91 5.61 -28.14
N GLU A 392 4.71 5.63 -29.21
CA GLU A 392 5.47 6.81 -29.63
C GLU A 392 4.55 8.04 -29.74
N SER A 393 5.07 9.22 -29.40
CA SER A 393 4.28 10.47 -29.32
C SER A 393 3.41 10.74 -30.56
N GLU A 394 3.95 10.53 -31.77
CA GLU A 394 3.20 10.73 -33.02
C GLU A 394 2.01 9.76 -33.16
N GLN A 395 2.16 8.51 -32.70
CA GLN A 395 1.07 7.53 -32.74
C GLN A 395 0.00 7.86 -31.71
N ARG A 396 0.40 8.34 -30.51
CA ARG A 396 -0.51 8.80 -29.46
C ARG A 396 -1.37 9.98 -29.94
N ASP A 397 -0.74 11.02 -30.47
CA ASP A 397 -1.43 12.22 -30.94
C ASP A 397 -2.41 11.88 -32.08
N SER A 398 -2.01 10.97 -32.98
CA SER A 398 -2.90 10.48 -34.04
C SER A 398 -4.13 9.74 -33.49
N GLN A 399 -4.01 8.97 -32.41
CA GLN A 399 -5.14 8.26 -31.81
C GLN A 399 -6.09 9.22 -31.08
N ILE A 400 -5.55 10.18 -30.32
CA ILE A 400 -6.37 11.22 -29.66
C ILE A 400 -7.09 12.07 -30.70
N GLN A 401 -6.42 12.40 -31.81
CA GLN A 401 -7.05 13.14 -32.89
C GLN A 401 -8.18 12.35 -33.56
N LYS A 402 -8.04 11.03 -33.75
CA LYS A 402 -9.14 10.18 -34.24
C LYS A 402 -10.32 10.15 -33.27
N LEU A 403 -10.06 10.13 -31.96
CA LEU A 403 -11.11 10.23 -30.97
C LEU A 403 -11.83 11.58 -31.07
N ALA A 404 -11.10 12.69 -31.17
CA ALA A 404 -11.69 14.02 -31.37
C ALA A 404 -12.57 14.07 -32.63
N ASP A 405 -12.09 13.50 -33.74
CA ASP A 405 -12.86 13.38 -34.98
C ASP A 405 -14.17 12.61 -34.76
N GLN A 406 -14.13 11.48 -34.05
CA GLN A 406 -15.32 10.68 -33.75
C GLN A 406 -16.30 11.39 -32.81
N LEU A 407 -15.80 12.02 -31.74
CA LEU A 407 -16.65 12.70 -30.76
C LEU A 407 -17.36 13.91 -31.37
N PHE A 408 -16.68 14.62 -32.26
CA PHE A 408 -17.16 15.90 -32.75
C PHE A 408 -17.89 15.79 -34.11
N HIS A 409 -17.40 14.95 -35.03
CA HIS A 409 -17.92 14.89 -36.40
C HIS A 409 -18.86 13.71 -36.67
N GLU A 410 -18.89 12.70 -35.81
CA GLU A 410 -19.76 11.54 -35.96
C GLU A 410 -20.94 11.55 -34.97
N ASN A 411 -22.01 10.84 -35.34
CA ASN A 411 -23.16 10.49 -34.49
C ASN A 411 -23.72 11.63 -33.61
N TYR A 412 -23.25 11.71 -32.36
CA TYR A 412 -23.75 12.61 -31.32
C TYR A 412 -23.16 14.02 -31.41
N GLY A 413 -21.89 14.17 -31.80
CA GLY A 413 -21.23 15.48 -31.94
C GLY A 413 -21.91 16.35 -32.98
N ARG A 414 -22.14 15.80 -34.18
CA ARG A 414 -22.86 16.50 -35.26
C ARG A 414 -24.30 16.87 -34.89
N ARG A 415 -24.99 16.02 -34.12
CA ARG A 415 -26.35 16.32 -33.64
C ARG A 415 -26.34 17.45 -32.61
N TYR A 416 -25.34 17.46 -31.72
CA TYR A 416 -25.15 18.49 -30.73
C TYR A 416 -24.86 19.85 -31.39
N GLN A 417 -23.91 19.89 -32.35
CA GLN A 417 -23.58 21.08 -33.14
C GLN A 417 -24.80 21.67 -33.84
N ASN A 418 -25.59 20.85 -34.54
CA ASN A 418 -26.79 21.35 -35.22
C ASN A 418 -27.77 22.02 -34.24
N ILE A 419 -27.88 21.52 -33.01
CA ILE A 419 -28.75 22.10 -31.99
C ILE A 419 -28.15 23.37 -31.39
N THR A 420 -26.84 23.41 -31.13
CA THR A 420 -26.16 24.59 -30.58
C THR A 420 -26.08 25.72 -31.60
N GLU A 421 -25.86 25.41 -32.88
CA GLU A 421 -25.96 26.37 -33.99
C GLU A 421 -27.39 26.90 -34.15
N MET A 422 -28.41 26.03 -34.09
CA MET A 422 -29.80 26.45 -34.19
C MET A 422 -30.23 27.33 -33.00
N THR A 423 -29.75 27.03 -31.79
CA THR A 423 -30.06 27.82 -30.58
C THR A 423 -29.31 29.14 -30.56
N SER A 424 -28.03 29.17 -30.94
CA SER A 424 -27.22 30.39 -31.03
C SER A 424 -27.73 31.34 -32.11
N THR A 425 -28.07 30.84 -33.31
CA THR A 425 -28.68 31.66 -34.37
C THR A 425 -30.02 32.24 -33.94
N THR A 426 -30.86 31.45 -33.26
CA THR A 426 -32.12 31.94 -32.69
C THR A 426 -31.89 33.05 -31.66
N TYR A 427 -30.88 32.90 -30.80
CA TYR A 427 -30.51 33.92 -29.83
C TYR A 427 -30.05 35.22 -30.49
N VAL A 428 -29.16 35.15 -31.49
CA VAL A 428 -28.68 36.32 -32.22
C VAL A 428 -29.84 37.08 -32.88
N LEU A 429 -30.80 36.36 -33.47
CA LEU A 429 -31.99 36.98 -34.07
C LEU A 429 -32.88 37.67 -33.03
N LEU A 430 -33.12 37.04 -31.87
CA LEU A 430 -33.88 37.65 -30.77
C LEU A 430 -33.17 38.89 -30.23
N PHE A 431 -31.85 38.83 -30.08
CA PHE A 431 -31.05 39.96 -29.63
C PHE A 431 -31.09 41.12 -30.62
N LEU A 432 -30.96 40.87 -31.93
CA LEU A 432 -31.11 41.89 -32.97
C LEU A 432 -32.53 42.52 -32.95
N ALA A 433 -33.57 41.72 -32.81
CA ALA A 433 -34.95 42.21 -32.68
C ALA A 433 -35.13 43.09 -31.44
N SER A 434 -34.46 42.74 -30.33
CA SER A 434 -34.47 43.54 -29.10
C SER A 434 -33.78 44.89 -29.29
N ILE A 435 -32.65 44.95 -30.03
CA ILE A 435 -31.95 46.20 -30.35
C ILE A 435 -32.85 47.10 -31.20
N ILE A 436 -33.49 46.56 -32.24
CA ILE A 436 -34.41 47.32 -33.10
C ILE A 436 -35.57 47.89 -32.26
N SER A 437 -36.11 47.09 -31.34
CA SER A 437 -37.19 47.52 -30.44
C SER A 437 -36.75 48.64 -29.48
N ILE A 438 -35.54 48.54 -28.93
CA ILE A 438 -34.95 49.58 -28.07
C ILE A 438 -34.75 50.88 -28.86
N ILE A 439 -34.19 50.82 -30.08
CA ILE A 439 -34.00 51.99 -30.94
C ILE A 439 -35.34 52.68 -31.22
N TYR A 440 -36.38 51.92 -31.57
CA TYR A 440 -37.72 52.46 -31.77
C TYR A 440 -38.28 53.14 -30.51
N LEU A 441 -38.11 52.53 -29.34
CA LEU A 441 -38.57 53.09 -28.07
C LEU A 441 -37.80 54.37 -27.67
N ILE A 442 -36.52 54.47 -28.01
CA ILE A 442 -35.71 55.68 -27.82
C ILE A 442 -36.29 56.83 -28.66
N PHE A 443 -36.65 56.60 -29.93
CA PHE A 443 -37.33 57.61 -30.75
C PHE A 443 -38.71 57.99 -30.19
N ARG A 444 -39.42 57.06 -29.56
CA ARG A 444 -40.73 57.29 -28.94
C ARG A 444 -40.66 58.08 -27.62
N MET A 445 -39.49 58.17 -26.97
CA MET A 445 -39.33 58.89 -25.70
C MET A 445 -39.79 60.36 -25.74
N PHE A 446 -39.73 61.00 -26.92
CA PHE A 446 -40.25 62.36 -27.11
C PHE A 446 -41.76 62.49 -26.87
N SER A 447 -42.52 61.39 -26.96
CA SER A 447 -43.97 61.36 -26.78
C SER A 447 -44.42 60.78 -25.44
N SER A 448 -43.67 59.83 -24.87
CA SER A 448 -44.01 59.16 -23.61
C SER A 448 -42.75 58.58 -22.95
N PHE A 449 -42.05 59.42 -22.18
CA PHE A 449 -40.77 59.10 -21.56
C PHE A 449 -40.85 57.88 -20.62
N TRP A 450 -41.74 57.94 -19.61
CA TRP A 450 -41.82 56.92 -18.55
C TRP A 450 -42.22 55.53 -19.07
N SER A 451 -43.14 55.46 -20.04
CA SER A 451 -43.54 54.18 -20.62
C SER A 451 -42.41 53.56 -21.44
N SER A 452 -41.72 54.36 -22.25
CA SER A 452 -40.61 53.91 -23.08
C SER A 452 -39.43 53.43 -22.23
N LEU A 453 -39.11 54.12 -21.13
CA LEU A 453 -38.06 53.72 -20.19
C LEU A 453 -38.38 52.37 -19.52
N LEU A 454 -39.64 52.17 -19.10
CA LEU A 454 -40.11 50.90 -18.53
C LEU A 454 -39.96 49.75 -19.53
N TYR A 455 -40.38 49.95 -20.78
CA TYR A 455 -40.25 48.92 -21.81
C TYR A 455 -38.80 48.58 -22.14
N ILE A 456 -37.90 49.57 -22.20
CA ILE A 456 -36.47 49.33 -22.38
C ILE A 456 -35.93 48.49 -21.21
N GLY A 457 -36.26 48.85 -19.97
CA GLY A 457 -35.88 48.08 -18.79
C GLY A 457 -36.38 46.64 -18.82
N LEU A 458 -37.63 46.41 -19.26
CA LEU A 458 -38.21 45.08 -19.41
C LEU A 458 -37.48 44.26 -20.49
N ILE A 459 -37.16 44.85 -21.63
CA ILE A 459 -36.42 44.19 -22.72
C ILE A 459 -35.03 43.77 -22.25
N VAL A 460 -34.30 44.67 -21.59
CA VAL A 460 -32.97 44.37 -21.03
C VAL A 460 -33.04 43.25 -20.01
N LEU A 461 -34.01 43.30 -19.08
CA LEU A 461 -34.22 42.24 -18.09
C LEU A 461 -34.57 40.89 -18.76
N THR A 462 -35.39 40.92 -19.81
CA THR A 462 -35.79 39.71 -20.54
C THR A 462 -34.62 39.09 -21.28
N ASN A 463 -33.79 39.90 -21.94
CA ASN A 463 -32.54 39.45 -22.57
C ASN A 463 -31.57 38.87 -21.55
N PHE A 464 -31.45 39.48 -20.36
CA PHE A 464 -30.61 38.97 -19.28
C PHE A 464 -31.10 37.61 -18.75
N ILE A 465 -32.41 37.47 -18.50
CA ILE A 465 -33.01 36.20 -18.08
C ILE A 465 -32.83 35.14 -19.18
N PHE A 466 -33.05 35.50 -20.44
CA PHE A 466 -32.88 34.59 -21.57
C PHE A 466 -31.42 34.13 -21.71
N PHE A 467 -30.45 35.04 -21.52
CA PHE A 467 -29.03 34.69 -21.51
C PHE A 467 -28.68 33.67 -20.42
N ILE A 468 -29.19 33.87 -19.20
CA ILE A 468 -29.01 32.91 -18.10
C ILE A 468 -29.63 31.55 -18.44
N LEU A 469 -30.87 31.55 -18.94
CA LEU A 469 -31.56 30.31 -19.32
C LEU A 469 -30.85 29.59 -20.47
N ALA A 470 -30.33 30.33 -21.46
CA ALA A 470 -29.55 29.77 -22.57
C ALA A 470 -28.27 29.10 -22.04
N ALA A 471 -27.51 29.78 -21.17
CA ALA A 471 -26.32 29.22 -20.55
C ALA A 471 -26.60 27.95 -19.74
N LEU A 472 -27.67 27.97 -18.91
CA LEU A 472 -28.09 26.77 -18.15
C LEU A 472 -28.54 25.63 -19.07
N SER A 473 -29.26 25.95 -20.15
CA SER A 473 -29.74 24.96 -21.12
C SER A 473 -28.60 24.32 -21.92
N SER A 474 -27.57 25.10 -22.28
CA SER A 474 -26.38 24.60 -22.96
C SER A 474 -25.62 23.63 -22.06
N ASN A 475 -25.37 23.98 -20.80
CA ASN A 475 -24.71 23.08 -19.85
C ASN A 475 -25.51 21.79 -19.60
N TRP A 476 -26.83 21.90 -19.46
CA TRP A 476 -27.70 20.74 -19.32
C TRP A 476 -27.71 19.85 -20.58
N LEU A 477 -27.76 20.46 -21.76
CA LEU A 477 -27.72 19.74 -23.03
C LEU A 477 -26.39 19.00 -23.18
N ARG A 478 -25.27 19.65 -22.85
CA ARG A 478 -23.93 19.06 -22.92
C ARG A 478 -23.80 17.83 -22.01
N ASP A 479 -24.16 17.96 -20.72
CA ASP A 479 -24.14 16.83 -19.77
C ASP A 479 -25.04 15.69 -20.26
N ARG A 480 -26.20 16.01 -20.85
CA ARG A 480 -27.09 15.01 -21.45
C ARG A 480 -26.46 14.28 -22.64
N TYR A 481 -25.84 15.01 -23.57
CA TYR A 481 -25.20 14.42 -24.75
C TYR A 481 -23.96 13.61 -24.38
N TYR A 482 -23.19 14.09 -23.41
CA TYR A 482 -22.08 13.36 -22.82
C TYR A 482 -22.56 12.00 -22.31
N ARG A 483 -23.55 11.99 -21.41
CA ARG A 483 -24.09 10.77 -20.79
C ARG A 483 -24.75 9.81 -21.77
N ALA A 484 -25.38 10.33 -22.82
CA ALA A 484 -26.16 9.52 -23.75
C ALA A 484 -25.37 8.97 -24.93
N GLY A 485 -24.17 9.51 -25.19
CA GLY A 485 -23.42 9.23 -26.42
C GLY A 485 -21.91 9.30 -26.24
N TRP A 486 -21.36 10.50 -26.05
CA TRP A 486 -19.90 10.69 -26.06
C TRP A 486 -19.18 9.79 -25.08
N ARG A 487 -19.73 9.61 -23.88
CA ARG A 487 -19.19 8.71 -22.85
C ARG A 487 -18.95 7.29 -23.34
N PHE A 488 -19.85 6.73 -24.16
CA PHE A 488 -19.73 5.38 -24.70
C PHE A 488 -18.73 5.29 -25.85
N GLU A 489 -18.61 6.35 -26.67
CA GLU A 489 -17.56 6.40 -27.70
C GLU A 489 -16.16 6.52 -27.06
N ILE A 490 -16.03 7.29 -25.98
CA ILE A 490 -14.80 7.36 -25.18
C ILE A 490 -14.49 5.99 -24.55
N MET A 491 -15.49 5.29 -24.03
CA MET A 491 -15.31 3.91 -23.52
C MET A 491 -14.76 2.97 -24.60
N ARG A 492 -15.32 3.01 -25.82
CA ARG A 492 -14.86 2.20 -26.97
C ARG A 492 -13.43 2.54 -27.38
N PHE A 493 -13.04 3.79 -27.29
CA PHE A 493 -11.64 4.19 -27.51
C PHE A 493 -10.71 3.43 -26.57
N PHE A 494 -10.99 3.44 -25.26
CA PHE A 494 -10.17 2.75 -24.25
C PHE A 494 -10.18 1.21 -24.37
N GLN A 495 -11.17 0.62 -25.03
CA GLN A 495 -11.13 -0.81 -25.39
C GLN A 495 -10.03 -1.12 -26.42
N THR A 496 -9.76 -0.18 -27.34
CA THR A 496 -8.84 -0.39 -28.47
C THR A 496 -7.46 0.19 -28.23
N CYS A 497 -7.35 1.26 -27.44
CA CYS A 497 -6.12 1.96 -27.14
C CYS A 497 -6.17 2.44 -25.69
N TRP A 498 -5.30 1.91 -24.85
CA TRP A 498 -5.18 2.38 -23.48
C TRP A 498 -4.18 3.53 -23.36
N LEU A 499 -4.62 4.61 -22.74
CA LEU A 499 -3.83 5.75 -22.30
C LEU A 499 -4.36 6.20 -20.93
N PRO A 500 -3.56 6.89 -20.10
CA PRO A 500 -4.08 7.52 -18.90
C PRO A 500 -5.23 8.48 -19.24
N LEU A 501 -6.31 8.46 -18.44
CA LEU A 501 -7.49 9.28 -18.70
C LEU A 501 -7.15 10.77 -18.78
N ASP A 502 -6.26 11.24 -17.90
CA ASP A 502 -5.85 12.65 -17.86
C ASP A 502 -5.02 13.05 -19.10
N GLU A 503 -4.19 12.15 -19.64
CA GLU A 503 -3.45 12.42 -20.89
C GLU A 503 -4.40 12.57 -22.09
N VAL A 504 -5.42 11.71 -22.19
CA VAL A 504 -6.44 11.84 -23.25
C VAL A 504 -7.22 13.15 -23.09
N ALA A 505 -7.57 13.51 -21.86
CA ALA A 505 -8.26 14.76 -21.57
C ALA A 505 -7.41 15.99 -21.94
N GLU A 506 -6.13 16.00 -21.60
CA GLU A 506 -5.18 17.06 -21.98
C GLU A 506 -5.00 17.16 -23.49
N GLY A 507 -4.91 16.02 -24.19
CA GLY A 507 -4.82 15.99 -25.65
C GLY A 507 -6.08 16.54 -26.33
N LEU A 508 -7.27 16.24 -25.80
CA LEU A 508 -8.53 16.83 -26.29
C LEU A 508 -8.59 18.35 -26.03
N GLU A 509 -8.14 18.81 -24.87
CA GLU A 509 -8.03 20.24 -24.56
C GLU A 509 -7.08 20.97 -25.51
N ALA A 510 -5.94 20.35 -25.85
CA ALA A 510 -4.96 20.92 -26.77
C ALA A 510 -5.49 21.03 -28.21
N LEU A 511 -6.40 20.15 -28.61
CA LEU A 511 -7.05 20.18 -29.92
C LEU A 511 -8.20 21.20 -30.01
N ASN A 512 -8.71 21.68 -28.88
CA ASN A 512 -9.78 22.66 -28.85
C ASN A 512 -9.37 23.98 -29.54
N GLY A 513 -10.22 24.52 -30.41
CA GLY A 513 -9.95 25.73 -31.21
C GLY A 513 -8.98 25.52 -32.38
N THR A 514 -8.47 24.31 -32.59
CA THR A 514 -7.65 24.00 -33.77
C THR A 514 -8.52 23.75 -34.99
N LYS A 515 -7.99 24.05 -36.19
CA LYS A 515 -8.68 23.84 -37.47
C LYS A 515 -8.06 22.69 -38.25
N LYS A 516 -8.92 21.78 -38.71
CA LYS A 516 -8.58 20.68 -39.62
C LYS A 516 -9.65 20.60 -40.70
N ASP A 517 -9.24 20.54 -41.97
CA ASP A 517 -10.15 20.41 -43.12
C ASP A 517 -11.30 21.44 -43.14
N ASP A 518 -10.99 22.71 -42.85
CA ASP A 518 -11.93 23.84 -42.72
C ASP A 518 -12.96 23.76 -41.56
N ILE A 519 -12.76 22.82 -40.62
CA ILE A 519 -13.61 22.64 -39.45
C ILE A 519 -12.81 22.94 -38.18
N GLU A 520 -13.39 23.74 -37.29
CA GLU A 520 -12.82 24.12 -36.00
C GLU A 520 -13.37 23.18 -34.92
N TYR A 521 -12.51 22.56 -34.11
CA TYR A 521 -12.98 21.82 -32.94
C TYR A 521 -13.41 22.80 -31.86
N GLU A 522 -14.62 22.67 -31.34
CA GLU A 522 -15.13 23.49 -30.25
C GLU A 522 -15.61 22.59 -29.10
N GLU A 523 -15.51 23.07 -27.86
CA GLU A 523 -16.01 22.39 -26.65
C GLU A 523 -15.34 21.05 -26.29
N LEU A 524 -14.21 20.70 -26.91
CA LEU A 524 -13.44 19.50 -26.53
C LEU A 524 -12.87 19.62 -25.10
N ASP A 525 -12.55 20.84 -24.66
CA ASP A 525 -12.14 21.16 -23.30
C ASP A 525 -13.22 20.84 -22.26
N GLU A 526 -14.48 21.14 -22.57
CA GLU A 526 -15.61 20.85 -21.71
C GLU A 526 -15.91 19.34 -21.66
N ILE A 527 -15.73 18.62 -22.77
CA ILE A 527 -15.81 17.15 -22.79
C ILE A 527 -14.68 16.55 -21.95
N ALA A 528 -13.44 17.05 -22.09
CA ALA A 528 -12.30 16.61 -21.29
C ALA A 528 -12.53 16.84 -19.79
N ASN A 529 -13.09 17.98 -19.40
CA ASN A 529 -13.47 18.25 -18.02
C ASN A 529 -14.54 17.26 -17.51
N LEU A 530 -15.56 16.97 -18.32
CA LEU A 530 -16.57 15.96 -17.96
C LEU A 530 -15.96 14.56 -17.82
N MET A 531 -14.99 14.18 -18.66
CA MET A 531 -14.25 12.92 -18.55
C MET A 531 -13.50 12.81 -17.23
N ARG A 532 -12.78 13.86 -16.81
CA ARG A 532 -12.06 13.87 -15.53
C ARG A 532 -12.99 13.78 -14.33
N LEU A 533 -14.24 14.23 -14.48
CA LEU A 533 -15.28 14.18 -13.46
C LEU A 533 -16.20 12.95 -13.60
N ASP A 534 -15.80 11.92 -14.36
CA ASP A 534 -16.59 10.72 -14.59
C ASP A 534 -16.03 9.52 -13.82
N PRO A 535 -16.61 9.15 -12.65
CA PRO A 535 -16.10 8.05 -11.85
C PRO A 535 -16.29 6.69 -12.53
N GLY A 536 -17.36 6.50 -13.29
CA GLY A 536 -17.60 5.24 -14.02
C GLY A 536 -16.58 5.03 -15.12
N LEU A 537 -16.29 6.09 -15.89
CA LEU A 537 -15.27 6.05 -16.92
C LEU A 537 -13.88 5.84 -16.30
N PHE A 538 -13.56 6.53 -15.20
CA PHE A 538 -12.29 6.34 -14.51
C PHE A 538 -12.08 4.88 -14.05
N ILE A 539 -13.08 4.28 -13.40
CA ILE A 539 -13.01 2.88 -12.95
C ILE A 539 -12.84 1.96 -14.16
N TYR A 540 -13.56 2.22 -15.26
CA TYR A 540 -13.43 1.45 -16.49
C TYR A 540 -12.02 1.54 -17.11
N VAL A 541 -11.48 2.75 -17.24
CA VAL A 541 -10.13 2.99 -17.80
C VAL A 541 -9.06 2.34 -16.94
N THR A 542 -9.22 2.41 -15.61
CA THR A 542 -8.35 1.71 -14.66
C THR A 542 -8.39 0.21 -14.94
N ALA A 543 -9.57 -0.37 -15.11
CA ALA A 543 -9.73 -1.79 -15.40
C ALA A 543 -9.10 -2.19 -16.74
N GLN A 544 -9.30 -1.38 -17.79
CA GLN A 544 -8.73 -1.60 -19.12
C GLN A 544 -7.20 -1.63 -19.13
N ARG A 545 -6.53 -0.90 -18.22
CA ARG A 545 -5.06 -0.93 -18.07
C ARG A 545 -4.53 -2.36 -17.97
N LEU A 546 -5.24 -3.21 -17.24
CA LEU A 546 -4.86 -4.60 -17.02
C LEU A 546 -4.83 -5.41 -18.32
N LEU A 547 -5.83 -5.25 -19.20
CA LEU A 547 -5.90 -5.99 -20.46
C LEU A 547 -4.79 -5.57 -21.43
N HIS A 548 -4.52 -4.26 -21.51
CA HIS A 548 -3.50 -3.73 -22.41
C HIS A 548 -2.07 -4.01 -21.96
N ALA A 549 -1.84 -4.22 -20.66
CA ALA A 549 -0.53 -4.65 -20.15
C ALA A 549 -0.27 -6.16 -20.30
N SER A 550 -1.29 -6.94 -20.67
CA SER A 550 -1.18 -8.39 -20.85
C SER A 550 -0.88 -8.82 -22.29
N HIS A 551 -0.71 -7.85 -23.19
CA HIS A 551 -0.35 -7.98 -24.59
C HIS A 551 1.01 -7.34 -24.85
#